data_AF-A0A3M1Y3A9-F1
#
_entry.id   AF-A0A3M1Y3A9-F1
#
_cell.length_a   1.000
_cell.length_b   1.000
_cell.length_c   1.000
_cell.angle_alpha   90.00
_cell.angle_beta   90.00
_cell.angle_gamma   90.00
#
_symmetry.space_group_name_H-M   'P 1'
#
loop_
_entity.id
_entity.type
_entity.pdbx_description
1 polymer ?
#
loop_
_entity_poly.entity_id
_entity_poly.type
_entity_poly.pdbx_seq_one_letter_code
_entity_poly.pdbx_strand_id
1 'polypeptide(L)'
;MRYIPIHLLVTGGHKAMSIYAALAAELLFGEHDRLWTIHTPKDLMQLGLFHAPAGTQGRVQIIQLPVRPSRLLPGVLAGGDTQHLLERSRTSPRQMFLGALTEAEGKVAETLHQHPYASNEELGRILGKSPKTIENQLRMIYGKLFTYFDLNVEDKRKRQALLDVLAGRV
;
A
#
# COMPACT_ATOMS: atom_id res chain seq x y z
N MET A 1 24.69 8.78 -5.44
CA MET A 1 24.24 8.67 -6.84
C MET A 1 23.67 10.02 -7.27
N ARG A 2 23.94 10.49 -8.51
CA ARG A 2 23.26 11.67 -9.07
C ARG A 2 21.85 11.27 -9.49
N TYR A 3 20.85 12.01 -9.05
CA TYR A 3 19.46 11.83 -9.48
C TYR A 3 19.31 12.33 -10.92
N ILE A 4 18.67 11.52 -11.78
CA ILE A 4 18.40 11.83 -13.19
C ILE A 4 16.89 12.00 -13.34
N PRO A 5 16.39 13.21 -13.67
CA PRO A 5 14.96 13.43 -13.87
C PRO A 5 14.40 12.58 -15.01
N ILE A 6 13.22 12.02 -14.78
CA ILE A 6 12.48 11.16 -15.70
C ILE A 6 11.31 11.95 -16.28
N HIS A 7 11.25 11.98 -17.62
CA HIS A 7 10.12 12.54 -18.37
C HIS A 7 9.42 11.41 -19.10
N LEU A 8 8.22 11.04 -18.65
CA LEU A 8 7.42 9.98 -19.27
C LEU A 8 6.35 10.59 -20.16
N LEU A 9 6.29 10.17 -21.42
CA LEU A 9 5.24 10.56 -22.34
C LEU A 9 4.23 9.41 -22.51
N VAL A 10 2.97 9.67 -22.19
CA VAL A 10 1.87 8.72 -22.32
C VAL A 10 0.93 9.20 -23.41
N THR A 11 0.94 8.50 -24.54
CA THR A 11 0.07 8.76 -25.69
C THR A 11 -0.38 7.44 -26.33
N GLY A 12 -1.65 7.39 -26.78
CA GLY A 12 -2.14 6.35 -27.67
C GLY A 12 -2.87 5.12 -27.07
N GLY A 13 -3.71 4.53 -27.93
CA GLY A 13 -4.13 3.12 -27.97
C GLY A 13 -5.08 2.62 -26.89
N HIS A 14 -4.56 2.41 -25.68
CA HIS A 14 -5.27 1.67 -24.64
C HIS A 14 -5.38 2.51 -23.37
N LYS A 15 -6.54 3.14 -23.19
CA LYS A 15 -6.81 4.07 -22.08
C LYS A 15 -6.42 3.48 -20.71
N ALA A 16 -6.59 2.18 -20.52
CA ALA A 16 -6.19 1.48 -19.29
C ALA A 16 -4.68 1.57 -19.02
N MET A 17 -3.84 1.40 -20.04
CA MET A 17 -2.37 1.47 -19.87
C MET A 17 -1.92 2.88 -19.51
N SER A 18 -2.56 3.90 -20.08
CA SER A 18 -2.28 5.29 -19.72
C SER A 18 -2.63 5.59 -18.26
N ILE A 19 -3.71 5.00 -17.74
CA ILE A 19 -4.10 5.10 -16.34
C ILE A 19 -3.08 4.40 -15.44
N TYR A 20 -2.67 3.17 -15.76
CA TYR A 20 -1.65 2.46 -14.98
C TYR A 20 -0.30 3.18 -14.97
N ALA A 21 0.12 3.73 -16.11
CA ALA A 21 1.32 4.55 -16.20
C ALA A 21 1.23 5.81 -15.33
N ALA A 22 0.07 6.48 -15.31
CA ALA A 22 -0.16 7.64 -14.46
C ALA A 22 -0.12 7.28 -12.97
N LEU A 23 -0.76 6.17 -12.56
CA LEU A 23 -0.73 5.68 -11.18
C LEU A 23 0.69 5.30 -10.74
N ALA A 24 1.45 4.61 -11.60
CA ALA A 24 2.84 4.29 -11.32
C ALA A 24 3.69 5.56 -11.17
N ALA A 25 3.46 6.57 -12.01
CA ALA A 25 4.10 7.87 -11.89
C ALA A 25 3.77 8.56 -10.56
N GLU A 26 2.51 8.53 -10.09
CA GLU A 26 2.12 9.10 -8.78
C GLU A 26 2.84 8.46 -7.59
N LEU A 27 3.28 7.21 -7.72
CA LEU A 27 3.99 6.46 -6.68
C LEU A 27 5.52 6.64 -6.75
N LEU A 28 6.07 6.74 -7.96
CA LEU A 28 7.52 6.63 -8.19
C LEU A 28 8.20 7.97 -8.51
N PHE A 29 7.46 8.96 -8.99
CA PHE A 29 8.04 10.23 -9.43
C PHE A 29 8.51 11.07 -8.25
N GLY A 30 9.75 11.55 -8.36
CA GLY A 30 10.33 12.56 -7.49
C GLY A 30 9.90 13.98 -7.91
N GLU A 31 10.42 14.98 -7.19
CA GLU A 31 10.04 16.39 -7.35
C GLU A 31 10.29 16.96 -8.75
N HIS A 32 11.27 16.43 -9.48
CA HIS A 32 11.64 16.92 -10.81
C HIS A 32 11.12 16.05 -11.96
N ASP A 33 10.49 14.92 -11.66
CA ASP A 33 9.93 14.04 -12.68
C ASP A 33 8.63 14.59 -13.25
N ARG A 34 8.35 14.28 -14.52
CA ARG A 34 7.22 14.87 -15.26
C ARG A 34 6.50 13.84 -16.11
N LEU A 35 5.18 13.81 -15.99
CA LEU A 35 4.32 13.01 -16.85
C LEU A 35 3.70 13.90 -17.92
N TRP A 36 3.80 13.49 -19.18
CA TRP A 36 3.32 14.22 -20.34
C TRP A 36 2.28 13.41 -21.09
N THR A 37 1.35 14.09 -21.74
CA THR A 37 0.44 13.49 -22.71
C THR A 37 0.34 14.38 -23.95
N ILE A 38 -0.01 13.81 -25.09
CA ILE A 38 -0.24 14.56 -26.32
C ILE A 38 -1.74 14.68 -26.55
N HIS A 39 -2.18 15.92 -26.71
CA HIS A 39 -3.50 16.23 -27.20
C HIS A 39 -3.42 16.55 -28.70
N THR A 40 -3.89 15.61 -29.51
CA THR A 40 -4.03 15.77 -30.96
C THR A 40 -5.51 16.00 -31.31
N PRO A 41 -5.84 17.07 -32.06
CA PRO A 41 -7.17 17.27 -32.60
C PRO A 41 -7.69 16.06 -33.40
N LYS A 42 -8.99 15.77 -33.29
CA LYS A 42 -9.60 14.57 -33.90
C LYS A 42 -9.42 14.50 -35.42
N ASP A 43 -9.50 15.64 -36.10
CA ASP A 43 -9.28 15.74 -37.55
C ASP A 43 -7.86 15.32 -37.95
N LEU A 44 -6.86 15.69 -37.15
CA LEU A 44 -5.47 15.26 -37.39
C LEU A 44 -5.24 13.79 -37.02
N MET A 45 -5.91 13.28 -35.99
CA MET A 45 -5.86 11.86 -35.64
C MET A 45 -6.45 10.97 -36.76
N GLN A 46 -7.52 11.43 -37.42
CA GLN A 46 -8.18 10.70 -38.51
C GLN A 46 -7.31 10.54 -39.76
N LEU A 47 -6.31 11.41 -39.95
CA LEU A 47 -5.33 11.25 -41.03
C LEU A 47 -4.42 10.04 -40.83
N GLY A 48 -4.35 9.48 -39.61
CA GLY A 48 -3.55 8.29 -39.31
C GLY A 48 -2.04 8.49 -39.48
N LEU A 49 -1.58 9.74 -39.55
CA LEU A 49 -0.17 10.07 -39.76
C LEU A 49 0.61 10.00 -38.45
N PHE A 50 1.84 9.51 -38.53
CA PHE A 50 2.77 9.48 -37.40
C PHE A 50 3.26 10.88 -36.99
N HIS A 51 3.32 11.81 -37.95
CA HIS A 51 3.77 13.19 -37.74
C HIS A 51 2.66 14.16 -38.13
N ALA A 52 2.53 15.24 -37.36
CA ALA A 52 1.65 16.34 -37.71
C ALA A 52 2.13 16.97 -39.04
N PRO A 53 1.24 17.15 -40.03
CA PRO A 53 1.56 17.84 -41.27
C PRO A 53 2.16 19.24 -41.03
N ALA A 54 3.02 19.69 -41.95
CA ALA A 54 3.59 21.04 -41.91
C ALA A 54 2.47 22.09 -41.79
N GLY A 55 2.67 23.09 -40.93
CA GLY A 55 1.67 24.13 -40.64
C GLY A 55 0.58 23.73 -39.64
N THR A 56 0.46 22.46 -39.26
CA THR A 56 -0.54 21.99 -38.26
C THR A 56 0.06 21.64 -36.91
N GLN A 57 1.40 21.65 -36.78
CA GLN A 57 2.14 21.28 -35.57
C GLN A 57 1.71 22.09 -34.35
N GLY A 58 1.43 23.39 -34.49
CA GLY A 58 0.96 24.24 -33.41
C GLY A 58 -0.42 23.88 -32.84
N ARG A 59 -1.15 22.98 -33.51
CA ARG A 59 -2.44 22.45 -33.04
C ARG A 59 -2.28 21.19 -32.17
N VAL A 60 -1.11 20.57 -32.17
CA VAL A 60 -0.79 19.42 -31.32
C VAL A 60 -0.14 19.94 -30.05
N GLN A 61 -0.75 19.65 -28.91
CA GLN A 61 -0.30 20.17 -27.62
C GLN A 61 0.30 19.05 -26.77
N ILE A 62 1.48 19.32 -26.22
CA ILE A 62 2.07 18.49 -25.16
C ILE A 62 1.60 19.07 -23.84
N ILE A 63 0.85 18.27 -23.09
CA ILE A 63 0.25 18.68 -21.83
C ILE A 63 0.96 17.94 -20.71
N GLN A 64 1.41 18.69 -19.70
CA GLN A 64 1.86 18.06 -18.46
C GLN A 64 0.66 17.55 -17.68
N LEU A 65 0.62 16.27 -17.37
CA LEU A 65 -0.37 15.73 -16.45
C LEU A 65 -0.01 16.14 -15.01
N PRO A 66 -0.99 16.56 -14.20
CA PRO A 66 -0.75 17.00 -12.83
C PRO A 66 -0.59 15.81 -11.89
N VAL A 67 0.45 15.00 -12.12
CA VAL A 67 0.87 13.97 -11.19
C VAL A 67 1.53 14.66 -10.01
N ARG A 68 0.87 14.62 -8.86
CA ARG A 68 1.52 14.99 -7.61
C ARG A 68 2.03 13.69 -6.99
N PRO A 69 3.29 13.64 -6.52
CA PRO A 69 3.74 12.50 -5.74
C PRO A 69 2.72 12.29 -4.62
N SER A 70 2.13 11.10 -4.60
CA SER A 70 1.12 10.76 -3.62
C SER A 70 1.77 10.91 -2.24
N ARG A 71 1.28 11.89 -1.45
CA ARG A 71 1.53 11.88 -0.01
C ARG A 71 0.63 10.80 0.56
N LEU A 72 0.95 9.53 0.31
CA LEU A 72 0.44 8.46 1.15
C LEU A 72 0.88 8.82 2.56
N LEU A 73 -0.08 9.30 3.35
CA LEU A 73 -0.06 9.70 4.77
C LEU A 73 1.29 10.23 5.33
N PRO A 74 1.34 11.44 5.89
CA PRO A 74 2.51 11.92 6.65
C PRO A 74 2.88 10.88 7.73
N GLY A 75 3.97 10.14 7.52
CA GLY A 75 4.37 8.98 8.34
C GLY A 75 4.78 7.75 7.52
N VAL A 76 4.31 7.60 6.28
CA VAL A 76 4.66 6.44 5.41
C VAL A 76 5.82 6.74 4.47
N LEU A 77 6.05 8.01 4.10
CA LEU A 77 7.03 8.42 3.08
C LEU A 77 8.09 9.41 3.58
N ALA A 78 8.11 9.73 4.88
CA ALA A 78 9.14 10.60 5.46
C ALA A 78 10.45 9.82 5.67
N GLY A 79 11.15 9.49 4.57
CA GLY A 79 12.54 9.03 4.61
C GLY A 79 12.80 7.58 4.20
N GLY A 80 11.83 6.84 3.66
CA GLY A 80 12.03 5.45 3.22
C GLY A 80 12.42 5.34 1.75
N ASP A 81 13.57 4.73 1.48
CA ASP A 81 14.04 4.30 0.16
C ASP A 81 12.94 3.51 -0.58
N THR A 82 12.77 3.71 -1.89
CA THR A 82 11.72 3.05 -2.69
C THR A 82 11.78 1.51 -2.63
N GLN A 83 12.94 0.95 -2.29
CA GLN A 83 13.11 -0.47 -1.95
C GLN A 83 12.29 -0.91 -0.74
N HIS A 84 12.17 -0.09 0.31
CA HIS A 84 11.36 -0.44 1.48
C HIS A 84 9.86 -0.51 1.16
N LEU A 85 9.37 0.22 0.14
CA LEU A 85 7.99 0.09 -0.32
C LEU A 85 7.75 -1.22 -1.08
N LEU A 86 8.74 -1.66 -1.87
CA LEU A 86 8.73 -2.96 -2.56
C LEU A 86 8.91 -4.13 -1.58
N GLU A 87 9.69 -3.95 -0.51
CA GLU A 87 9.81 -4.91 0.58
C GLU A 87 8.55 -4.96 1.44
N ARG A 88 7.93 -3.82 1.74
CA ARG A 88 6.67 -3.75 2.50
C ARG A 88 5.49 -4.37 1.76
N SER A 89 5.52 -4.36 0.43
CA SER A 89 4.58 -5.14 -0.41
C SER A 89 4.91 -6.63 -0.49
N ARG A 90 6.10 -7.06 -0.03
CA ARG A 90 6.47 -8.47 0.20
C ARG A 90 6.29 -8.91 1.65
N THR A 91 6.28 -7.99 2.60
CA THR A 91 6.06 -8.28 4.02
C THR A 91 4.59 -8.60 4.23
N SER A 92 4.31 -9.86 4.60
CA SER A 92 2.94 -10.26 4.94
C SER A 92 2.35 -9.34 6.02
N PRO A 93 1.04 -9.00 5.96
CA PRO A 93 0.34 -8.27 7.02
C PRO A 93 0.64 -8.82 8.42
N ARG A 94 0.79 -10.15 8.52
CA ARG A 94 1.26 -10.90 9.69
C ARG A 94 2.62 -10.41 10.20
N GLN A 95 3.65 -10.37 9.35
CA GLN A 95 5.00 -9.93 9.77
C GLN A 95 5.02 -8.47 10.21
N MET A 96 4.31 -7.59 9.50
CA MET A 96 4.19 -6.18 9.89
C MET A 96 3.54 -6.05 11.28
N PHE A 97 2.44 -6.76 11.50
CA PHE A 97 1.72 -6.68 12.77
C PHE A 97 2.51 -7.29 13.93
N LEU A 98 3.13 -8.45 13.74
CA LEU A 98 3.97 -9.09 14.76
C LEU A 98 5.17 -8.20 15.16
N GLY A 99 5.72 -7.42 14.22
CA GLY A 99 6.78 -6.44 14.51
C GLY A 99 6.34 -5.25 15.38
N ALA A 100 5.03 -4.95 15.44
CA ALA A 100 4.47 -3.90 16.30
C ALA A 100 4.10 -4.40 17.71
N LEU A 101 4.17 -5.71 17.95
CA LEU A 101 3.90 -6.32 19.24
C LEU A 101 5.17 -6.41 20.09
N THR A 102 5.03 -6.32 21.41
CA THR A 102 6.10 -6.70 22.33
C THR A 102 6.35 -8.20 22.25
N GLU A 103 7.52 -8.67 22.68
CA GLU A 103 7.84 -10.11 22.65
C GLU A 103 6.80 -10.96 23.40
N ALA A 104 6.28 -10.45 24.53
CA ALA A 104 5.27 -11.14 25.33
C ALA A 104 3.89 -11.22 24.63
N GLU A 105 3.52 -10.17 23.90
CA GLU A 105 2.29 -10.11 23.10
C GLU A 105 2.41 -10.96 21.83
N GLY A 106 3.57 -10.90 21.16
CA GLY A 106 3.87 -11.71 19.98
C GLY A 106 3.76 -13.20 20.27
N LYS A 107 4.28 -13.66 21.42
CA LYS A 107 4.11 -15.05 21.88
C LYS A 107 2.63 -15.43 22.03
N VAL A 108 1.80 -14.56 22.61
CA VAL A 108 0.35 -14.82 22.73
C VAL A 108 -0.33 -14.88 21.37
N ALA A 109 -0.03 -13.93 20.48
CA ALA A 109 -0.61 -13.89 19.14
C ALA A 109 -0.23 -15.14 18.32
N GLU A 110 1.02 -15.58 18.38
CA GLU A 110 1.50 -16.80 17.71
C GLU A 110 0.87 -18.07 18.28
N THR A 111 0.78 -18.20 19.61
CA THR A 111 0.10 -19.35 20.23
C THR A 111 -1.38 -19.38 19.88
N LEU A 112 -2.04 -18.23 19.83
CA LEU A 112 -3.42 -18.12 19.38
C LEU A 112 -3.58 -18.52 17.90
N HIS A 113 -2.62 -18.16 17.04
CA HIS A 113 -2.62 -18.58 15.64
C HIS A 113 -2.48 -20.09 15.48
N GLN A 114 -1.61 -20.72 16.28
CA GLN A 114 -1.41 -22.17 16.30
C GLN A 114 -2.62 -22.93 16.89
N HIS A 115 -3.35 -22.30 17.80
CA HIS A 115 -4.53 -22.86 18.45
C HIS A 115 -5.75 -21.92 18.37
N PRO A 116 -6.39 -21.78 17.19
CA PRO A 116 -7.43 -20.77 16.95
C PRO A 116 -8.63 -20.82 17.91
N TYR A 117 -8.97 -22.03 18.37
CA TYR A 117 -10.12 -22.29 19.24
C TYR A 117 -9.78 -22.34 20.73
N ALA A 118 -8.51 -22.13 21.12
CA ALA A 118 -8.10 -22.26 22.51
C ALA A 118 -8.70 -21.17 23.41
N SER A 119 -9.25 -21.56 24.55
CA SER A 119 -9.74 -20.63 25.56
C SER A 119 -8.60 -19.82 26.20
N ASN A 120 -8.91 -18.74 26.93
CA ASN A 120 -7.89 -17.98 27.66
C ASN A 120 -7.19 -18.83 28.74
N GLU A 121 -7.87 -19.85 29.27
CA GLU A 121 -7.32 -20.80 30.23
C GLU A 121 -6.34 -21.75 29.56
N GLU A 122 -6.68 -22.26 28.37
CA GLU A 122 -5.81 -23.15 27.59
C GLU A 122 -4.56 -22.41 27.10
N LEU A 123 -4.72 -21.19 26.60
CA LEU A 123 -3.60 -20.31 26.23
C LEU A 123 -2.72 -19.98 27.44
N GLY A 124 -3.34 -19.75 28.61
CA GLY A 124 -2.63 -19.52 29.87
C GLY A 124 -1.79 -20.73 30.27
N ARG A 125 -2.36 -21.93 30.17
CA ARG A 125 -1.65 -23.19 30.45
C ARG A 125 -0.47 -23.42 29.50
N ILE A 126 -0.64 -23.15 28.20
CA ILE A 126 0.43 -23.30 27.20
C ILE A 126 1.58 -22.32 27.47
N LEU A 127 1.27 -21.09 27.86
CA LEU A 127 2.25 -20.02 28.04
C LEU A 127 2.75 -19.86 29.48
N GLY A 128 2.28 -20.67 30.42
CA GLY A 128 2.60 -20.54 31.85
C GLY A 128 2.11 -19.23 32.47
N LYS A 129 0.98 -18.69 32.00
CA LYS A 129 0.39 -17.41 32.43
C LYS A 129 -0.99 -17.61 33.04
N SER A 130 -1.41 -16.71 33.94
CA SER A 130 -2.78 -16.71 34.43
C SER A 130 -3.77 -16.32 33.33
N PRO A 131 -5.02 -16.84 33.34
CA PRO A 131 -6.04 -16.49 32.34
C PRO A 131 -6.28 -14.97 32.26
N LYS A 132 -6.26 -14.29 33.40
CA LYS A 132 -6.38 -12.83 33.52
C LYS A 132 -5.23 -12.08 32.80
N THR A 133 -4.03 -12.65 32.80
CA THR A 133 -2.88 -12.06 32.08
C THR A 133 -3.06 -12.21 30.57
N ILE A 134 -3.55 -13.36 30.11
CA ILE A 134 -3.87 -13.59 28.69
C ILE A 134 -4.96 -12.63 28.21
N GLU A 135 -6.02 -12.47 28.98
CA GLU A 135 -7.11 -11.53 28.67
C GLU A 135 -6.58 -10.10 28.51
N ASN A 136 -5.76 -9.63 29.45
CA ASN A 136 -5.15 -8.31 29.38
C ASN A 136 -4.25 -8.15 28.15
N GLN A 137 -3.43 -9.16 27.84
CA GLN A 137 -2.55 -9.12 26.67
C GLN A 137 -3.35 -9.13 25.37
N LEU A 138 -4.39 -9.95 25.26
CA LEU A 138 -5.29 -9.96 24.09
C LEU A 138 -6.00 -8.61 23.91
N ARG A 139 -6.46 -7.99 25.00
CA ARG A 139 -7.06 -6.64 24.93
C ARG A 139 -6.08 -5.60 24.38
N MET A 140 -4.82 -5.64 24.81
CA MET A 140 -3.77 -4.74 24.27
C MET A 140 -3.47 -5.05 22.80
N ILE A 141 -3.37 -6.34 22.43
CA ILE A 141 -3.18 -6.78 21.05
C ILE A 141 -4.33 -6.29 20.16
N TYR A 142 -5.57 -6.42 20.60
CA TYR A 142 -6.74 -5.93 19.85
C TYR A 142 -6.71 -4.41 19.69
N GLY A 143 -6.36 -3.67 20.75
CA GLY A 143 -6.18 -2.22 20.65
C GLY A 143 -5.16 -1.84 19.58
N LYS A 144 -3.99 -2.49 19.59
CA LYS A 144 -2.95 -2.31 18.56
C LYS A 144 -3.44 -2.71 17.18
N LEU A 145 -4.18 -3.83 17.06
CA LEU A 145 -4.73 -4.30 15.78
C LEU A 145 -5.64 -3.25 15.15
N PHE A 146 -6.57 -2.67 15.91
CA PHE A 146 -7.51 -1.67 15.39
C PHE A 146 -6.81 -0.35 15.06
N THR A 147 -5.87 0.09 15.88
CA THR A 147 -5.08 1.29 15.56
C THR A 147 -4.18 1.08 14.34
N TYR A 148 -3.61 -0.11 14.18
CA TYR A 148 -2.63 -0.38 13.13
C TYR A 148 -3.26 -0.57 11.75
N PHE A 149 -4.44 -1.21 11.68
CA PHE A 149 -5.15 -1.49 10.42
C PHE A 149 -6.38 -0.60 10.20
N ASP A 150 -6.63 0.39 11.06
CA ASP A 150 -7.81 1.27 11.04
C ASP A 150 -9.15 0.49 10.93
N LEU A 151 -9.20 -0.66 11.61
CA LEU A 151 -10.35 -1.57 11.54
C LEU A 151 -11.39 -1.19 12.59
N ASN A 152 -12.62 -0.91 12.16
CA ASN A 152 -13.77 -0.74 13.06
C ASN A 152 -14.53 -2.08 13.19
N VAL A 153 -14.10 -2.92 14.14
CA VAL A 153 -14.66 -4.27 14.33
C VAL A 153 -15.51 -4.35 15.59
N GLU A 154 -16.70 -4.94 15.47
CA GLU A 154 -17.55 -5.27 16.63
C GLU A 154 -16.83 -6.18 17.64
N ASP A 155 -17.16 -6.01 18.93
CA ASP A 155 -16.51 -6.73 20.04
C ASP A 155 -16.50 -8.26 19.88
N LYS A 156 -17.54 -8.83 19.27
CA LYS A 156 -17.68 -10.28 19.06
C LYS A 156 -16.77 -10.84 17.96
N ARG A 157 -16.19 -10.00 17.10
CA ARG A 157 -15.38 -10.42 15.93
C ARG A 157 -13.89 -10.12 16.08
N LYS A 158 -13.45 -9.49 17.18
CA LYS A 158 -12.05 -9.09 17.41
C LYS A 158 -11.06 -10.25 17.29
N ARG A 159 -11.43 -11.41 17.83
CA ARG A 159 -10.61 -12.64 17.75
C ARG A 159 -10.46 -13.14 16.32
N GLN A 160 -11.56 -13.16 15.56
CA GLN A 160 -11.52 -13.60 14.16
C GLN A 160 -10.69 -12.64 13.30
N ALA A 161 -10.85 -11.33 13.50
CA ALA A 161 -10.04 -10.32 12.81
C ALA A 161 -8.54 -10.50 13.06
N LEU A 162 -8.15 -10.80 14.31
CA LEU A 162 -6.76 -11.11 14.64
C LEU A 162 -6.27 -12.37 13.91
N LEU A 163 -7.07 -13.44 13.89
CA LEU A 163 -6.72 -14.68 13.18
C LEU A 163 -6.60 -14.48 11.66
N ASP A 164 -7.44 -13.64 11.06
CA ASP A 164 -7.40 -13.34 9.63
C ASP A 164 -6.13 -12.56 9.26
N VAL A 165 -5.73 -11.58 10.08
CA VAL A 165 -4.46 -10.85 9.92
C VAL A 165 -3.26 -11.79 10.09
N LEU A 166 -3.27 -12.65 11.12
CA LEU A 166 -2.19 -13.61 11.36
C LEU A 166 -2.12 -14.69 10.27
N ALA A 167 -3.22 -15.00 9.59
CA ALA A 167 -3.26 -15.88 8.43
C ALA A 167 -2.91 -15.18 7.11
N GLY A 168 -2.67 -13.86 7.13
CA GLY A 168 -2.36 -13.07 5.93
C GLY A 168 -3.54 -12.91 4.96
N ARG A 169 -4.77 -12.94 5.45
CA ARG A 169 -6.00 -12.85 4.64
C ARG A 169 -6.59 -11.43 4.56
N VAL A 170 -5.84 -10.42 4.99
CA VAL A 170 -6.25 -9.01 5.08
C VAL A 170 -5.38 -8.15 4.17
#